data_AF-A0A0C7P058-F1
#
_entry.id   AF-A0A0C7P058-F1
#
_cell.length_a   1.000
_cell.length_b   1.000
_cell.length_c   1.000
_cell.angle_alpha   90.00
_cell.angle_beta   90.00
_cell.angle_gamma   90.00
#
_symmetry.space_group_name_H-M   'P 1'
#
loop_
_entity.id
_entity.type
_entity.pdbx_description
1 polymer ?
#
loop_
_entity_poly.entity_id
_entity_poly.type
_entity_poly.pdbx_seq_one_letter_code
_entity_poly.pdbx_strand_id
1 'polypeptide(L)'
;MTKYFFILLIFIPLVCFSFNLYYFPATLHIEDDRLVNFSNQFCIKFNEQIAVLEASSLEEFTELTKLPYSYYAGALIVSKNDYYIVTLPFDVLHKKGIFYSTLVHEIMHYYLESYFDFSEEEQEDIISQFIN
;
A
#
# COMPACT_ATOMS: atom_id res chain seq x y z
N MET A 1 16.02 1.30 54.70
CA MET A 1 16.18 2.65 54.09
C MET A 1 17.64 2.75 53.71
N THR A 2 18.04 2.92 52.45
CA THR A 2 17.65 4.01 51.55
C THR A 2 17.78 3.54 50.09
N LYS A 3 16.82 3.98 49.27
CA LYS A 3 16.74 3.78 47.82
C LYS A 3 17.92 4.44 47.12
N TYR A 4 18.54 3.75 46.16
CA TYR A 4 19.15 4.41 45.01
C TYR A 4 18.52 3.88 43.73
N PHE A 5 17.95 4.86 43.03
CA PHE A 5 17.24 4.83 41.76
C PHE A 5 18.23 5.23 40.65
N PHE A 6 17.76 5.17 39.41
CA PHE A 6 18.42 5.52 38.13
C PHE A 6 18.91 4.30 37.34
N ILE A 7 17.98 3.60 36.68
CA ILE A 7 17.38 3.92 35.37
C ILE A 7 18.36 3.58 34.24
N LEU A 8 18.12 2.39 33.69
CA LEU A 8 18.57 1.94 32.40
C LEU A 8 18.00 2.90 31.33
N LEU A 9 18.83 3.77 30.76
CA LEU A 9 18.48 4.57 29.59
C LEU A 9 18.50 3.64 28.37
N ILE A 10 17.38 2.93 28.15
CA ILE A 10 17.12 2.34 26.83
C ILE A 10 16.70 3.51 25.95
N PHE A 11 17.63 4.01 25.14
CA PHE A 11 17.27 4.73 23.92
C PHE A 11 16.53 3.74 23.01
N ILE A 12 15.20 3.70 23.13
CA ILE A 12 14.37 3.14 22.07
C ILE A 12 14.27 4.29 21.05
N PRO A 13 14.76 4.13 19.81
CA PRO A 13 14.35 5.03 18.75
C PRO A 13 12.87 4.77 18.50
N LEU A 14 12.00 5.55 19.15
CA LEU A 14 10.61 5.71 18.73
C LEU A 14 10.66 6.47 17.39
N VAL A 15 10.90 5.73 16.31
CA VAL A 15 10.48 6.20 14.99
C VAL A 15 8.99 5.94 14.94
N CYS A 16 8.23 6.92 15.44
CA CYS A 16 6.78 6.94 15.35
C CYS A 16 6.40 7.15 13.89
N PHE A 17 6.28 6.08 13.11
CA PHE A 17 5.53 6.18 11.87
C PHE A 17 4.06 6.45 12.21
N SER A 18 3.50 7.44 11.54
CA SER A 18 2.18 8.02 11.80
C SER A 18 1.18 7.71 10.68
N PHE A 19 1.37 6.60 9.97
CA PHE A 19 0.46 6.21 8.89
C PHE A 19 -0.92 5.81 9.43
N ASN A 20 -1.95 6.00 8.61
CA ASN A 20 -3.27 5.41 8.85
C ASN A 20 -3.34 4.03 8.20
N LEU A 21 -3.92 3.07 8.91
CA LEU A 21 -4.09 1.70 8.44
C LEU A 21 -5.53 1.43 8.06
N TYR A 22 -5.73 0.97 6.83
CA TYR A 22 -6.99 0.47 6.32
C TYR A 22 -6.84 -0.96 5.81
N TYR A 23 -7.97 -1.61 5.56
CA TYR A 23 -8.04 -2.95 5.00
C TYR A 23 -9.01 -2.93 3.82
N PHE A 24 -8.53 -3.22 2.63
CA PHE A 24 -9.41 -3.52 1.49
C PHE A 24 -9.84 -4.99 1.56
N PRO A 25 -11.12 -5.34 1.30
CA PRO A 25 -12.27 -4.46 1.09
C PRO A 25 -13.03 -4.10 2.40
N ALA A 26 -12.50 -4.45 3.57
CA ALA A 26 -13.25 -4.39 4.84
C ALA A 26 -13.50 -2.97 5.39
N THR A 27 -12.47 -2.15 5.53
CA THR A 27 -12.56 -0.76 6.02
C THR A 27 -12.32 0.28 4.92
N LEU A 28 -11.70 -0.14 3.80
CA LEU A 28 -11.53 0.66 2.60
C LEU A 28 -12.28 -0.02 1.46
N HIS A 29 -13.46 0.50 1.12
CA HIS A 29 -14.30 -0.03 0.06
C HIS A 29 -14.03 0.71 -1.25
N ILE A 30 -13.62 -0.01 -2.29
CA ILE A 30 -13.38 0.52 -3.63
C ILE A 30 -14.25 -0.24 -4.62
N GLU A 31 -15.30 0.42 -5.13
CA GLU A 31 -16.12 -0.07 -6.23
C GLU A 31 -15.60 0.54 -7.52
N ASP A 32 -14.95 -0.29 -8.35
CA ASP A 32 -14.37 0.16 -9.62
C ASP A 32 -14.49 -0.96 -10.66
N ASP A 33 -15.07 -0.64 -11.83
CA ASP A 33 -15.31 -1.60 -12.92
C ASP A 33 -14.01 -2.23 -13.43
N ARG A 34 -12.86 -1.54 -13.29
CA ARG A 34 -11.55 -2.06 -13.70
C ARG A 34 -11.16 -3.28 -12.86
N LEU A 35 -11.43 -3.24 -11.56
CA LEU A 35 -11.21 -4.36 -10.65
C LEU A 35 -12.16 -5.53 -10.97
N VAL A 36 -13.41 -5.24 -11.33
CA VAL A 36 -14.37 -6.27 -11.77
C VAL A 36 -13.89 -6.95 -13.06
N ASN A 37 -13.44 -6.17 -14.04
CA ASN A 37 -12.92 -6.70 -15.30
C ASN A 37 -11.66 -7.55 -15.08
N PHE A 38 -10.74 -7.09 -14.24
CA PHE A 38 -9.53 -7.83 -13.87
C PHE A 38 -9.87 -9.15 -13.16
N SER A 39 -10.77 -9.11 -12.17
CA SER A 39 -11.27 -10.29 -11.47
C SER A 39 -11.85 -11.33 -12.44
N ASN A 40 -12.66 -10.88 -13.40
CA ASN A 40 -13.25 -11.76 -14.41
C ASN A 40 -12.21 -12.36 -15.36
N GLN A 41 -11.24 -11.55 -15.83
CA GLN A 41 -10.22 -12.01 -16.77
C GLN A 41 -9.29 -13.07 -16.15
N PHE A 42 -8.87 -12.88 -14.90
CA PHE A 42 -7.96 -13.80 -14.22
C PHE A 42 -8.69 -14.84 -13.35
N CYS A 43 -10.02 -14.82 -13.31
CA CYS A 43 -10.85 -15.69 -12.46
C CYS A 43 -10.49 -15.60 -10.95
N ILE A 44 -10.09 -14.41 -10.49
CA ILE A 44 -9.68 -14.14 -9.11
C ILE A 44 -10.90 -13.65 -8.31
N LYS A 45 -11.04 -14.09 -7.06
CA LYS A 45 -12.04 -13.54 -6.13
C LYS A 45 -11.37 -12.64 -5.12
N PHE A 46 -11.86 -11.42 -4.95
CA PHE A 46 -11.31 -10.48 -3.96
C PHE A 46 -11.89 -10.72 -2.57
N ASN A 47 -11.40 -11.75 -1.88
CA ASN A 47 -11.88 -12.14 -0.55
C ASN A 47 -10.82 -11.96 0.55
N GLU A 48 -9.57 -11.73 0.17
CA GLU A 48 -8.45 -11.45 1.06
C GLU A 48 -8.52 -10.02 1.58
N GLN A 49 -8.01 -9.85 2.79
CA GLN A 49 -7.82 -8.53 3.36
C GLN A 49 -6.42 -8.02 3.02
N ILE A 50 -6.37 -6.92 2.29
CA ILE A 50 -5.12 -6.26 1.91
C ILE A 50 -4.91 -5.06 2.84
N ALA A 51 -3.77 -5.02 3.52
CA ALA A 51 -3.40 -3.87 4.35
C ALA A 51 -3.01 -2.69 3.45
N VAL A 52 -3.68 -1.56 3.65
CA VAL A 52 -3.40 -0.30 2.95
C VAL A 52 -2.93 0.73 3.97
N LEU A 53 -1.67 1.16 3.83
CA LEU A 53 -1.02 2.16 4.66
C LEU A 53 -1.06 3.51 3.95
N GLU A 54 -1.89 4.42 4.42
CA GLU A 54 -1.88 5.81 4.00
C GLU A 54 -0.77 6.54 4.76
N ALA A 55 0.25 7.03 4.04
CA ALA A 55 1.25 7.88 4.65
C ALA A 55 0.64 9.21 5.12
N SER A 56 1.10 9.72 6.28
CA SER A 56 0.73 11.02 6.84
C SER A 56 1.34 12.21 6.10
N SER A 57 2.43 11.99 5.33
CA SER A 57 3.03 13.00 4.48
C SER A 57 3.71 12.40 3.23
N LEU A 58 4.11 13.26 2.30
CA LEU A 58 4.87 12.84 1.12
C LEU A 58 6.24 12.27 1.50
N GLU A 59 6.88 12.87 2.51
CA GLU A 59 8.16 12.41 3.05
C GLU A 59 8.01 11.05 3.72
N GLU A 60 6.96 10.85 4.55
CA GLU A 60 6.70 9.56 5.18
C GLU A 60 6.48 8.45 4.14
N PHE A 61 5.79 8.75 3.03
CA PHE A 61 5.67 7.80 1.92
C PHE A 61 7.05 7.38 1.40
N THR A 62 7.94 8.34 1.11
CA THR A 62 9.29 8.03 0.62
C THR A 62 10.11 7.25 1.64
N GLU A 63 9.93 7.54 2.93
CA GLU A 63 10.61 6.81 3.99
C GLU A 63 10.14 5.36 4.08
N LEU A 64 8.84 5.10 3.94
CA LEU A 64 8.25 3.77 3.98
C LEU A 64 8.58 2.94 2.73
N THR A 65 8.47 3.53 1.54
CA THR A 65 8.59 2.80 0.26
C THR A 65 9.98 2.83 -0.34
N LYS A 66 10.82 3.80 0.07
CA LYS A 66 12.10 4.16 -0.59
C LYS A 66 11.92 4.68 -2.03
N LEU A 67 10.70 5.02 -2.42
CA LEU A 67 10.37 5.56 -3.74
C LEU A 67 10.09 7.07 -3.66
N PRO A 68 10.53 7.86 -4.65
CA PRO A 68 10.30 9.30 -4.64
C PRO A 68 8.83 9.65 -4.91
N TYR A 69 8.19 10.37 -3.98
CA TYR A 69 6.79 10.85 -4.12
C TYR A 69 6.56 11.78 -5.32
N SER A 70 7.63 12.29 -5.96
CA SER A 70 7.53 13.10 -7.17
C SER A 70 7.07 12.31 -8.39
N TYR A 71 7.23 10.99 -8.37
CA TYR A 71 6.90 10.08 -9.46
C TYR A 71 5.87 9.02 -9.03
N TYR A 72 6.01 8.48 -7.82
CA TYR A 72 5.15 7.40 -7.32
C TYR A 72 4.02 7.93 -6.43
N ALA A 73 2.86 7.30 -6.54
CA ALA A 73 1.66 7.62 -5.77
C ALA A 73 1.19 6.48 -4.83
N GLY A 74 1.61 5.26 -5.15
CA GLY A 74 1.40 4.03 -4.41
C GLY A 74 2.61 3.11 -4.60
N ALA A 75 2.67 2.06 -3.79
CA ALA A 75 3.58 0.93 -3.98
C ALA A 75 3.11 -0.29 -3.21
N LEU A 76 3.27 -1.48 -3.78
CA LEU A 76 3.19 -2.74 -3.09
C LEU A 76 4.55 -3.09 -2.45
N ILE A 77 4.57 -3.21 -1.13
CA ILE A 77 5.75 -3.59 -0.35
C ILE A 77 5.58 -5.01 0.17
N VAL A 78 6.53 -5.89 -0.16
CA VAL A 78 6.61 -7.26 0.36
C VAL A 78 7.66 -7.33 1.47
N SER A 79 7.24 -7.63 2.69
CA SER A 79 8.13 -7.72 3.84
C SER A 79 7.82 -8.96 4.68
N LYS A 80 8.80 -9.86 4.85
CA LYS A 80 8.66 -11.08 5.66
C LYS A 80 7.44 -11.93 5.30
N ASN A 81 7.10 -12.01 4.01
CA ASN A 81 5.92 -12.70 3.45
C ASN A 81 4.58 -12.00 3.69
N ASP A 82 4.57 -10.79 4.23
CA ASP A 82 3.38 -9.94 4.30
C ASP A 82 3.43 -8.88 3.18
N TYR A 83 2.26 -8.56 2.64
CA TYR A 83 2.08 -7.55 1.60
C TYR A 83 1.39 -6.32 2.17
N TYR A 84 1.91 -5.15 1.83
CA TYR A 84 1.37 -3.87 2.23
C TYR A 84 1.28 -2.95 1.02
N ILE A 85 0.09 -2.44 0.72
CA ILE A 85 -0.04 -1.32 -0.20
C ILE A 85 0.24 -0.06 0.59
N VAL A 86 1.25 0.72 0.19
CA VAL A 86 1.57 2.02 0.80
C VAL A 86 1.20 3.11 -0.19
N THR A 87 0.48 4.13 0.25
CA THR A 87 0.07 5.24 -0.61
C THR A 87 0.54 6.59 -0.08
N LEU A 88 0.58 7.59 -0.95
CA LEU A 88 0.56 8.99 -0.52
C LEU A 88 -0.68 9.26 0.37
N PRO A 89 -0.71 10.38 1.11
CA PRO A 89 -1.92 10.82 1.80
C PRO A 89 -3.14 10.82 0.87
N PHE A 90 -4.28 10.31 1.35
CA PHE A 90 -5.48 10.19 0.52
C PHE A 90 -5.98 11.55 0.06
N ASP A 91 -5.84 12.59 0.89
CA ASP A 91 -6.21 13.95 0.52
C ASP A 91 -5.38 14.47 -0.67
N VAL A 92 -4.09 14.11 -0.75
CA VAL A 92 -3.21 14.42 -1.89
C VAL A 92 -3.66 13.66 -3.13
N LEU A 93 -3.94 12.37 -3.01
CA LEU A 93 -4.41 11.54 -4.12
C LEU A 93 -5.76 12.04 -4.69
N HIS A 94 -6.69 12.42 -3.80
CA HIS A 94 -7.98 13.00 -4.19
C HIS A 94 -7.81 14.36 -4.87
N LYS A 95 -6.96 15.26 -4.33
CA LYS A 95 -6.67 16.57 -4.96
C LYS A 95 -6.08 16.42 -6.36
N LYS A 96 -5.28 15.37 -6.59
CA LYS A 96 -4.70 15.02 -7.89
C LYS A 96 -5.68 14.27 -8.82
N GLY A 97 -6.83 13.81 -8.31
CA GLY A 97 -7.79 13.00 -9.07
C GLY A 97 -7.31 11.58 -9.38
N ILE A 98 -6.31 11.06 -8.66
CA ILE A 98 -5.68 9.76 -8.94
C ILE A 98 -5.96 8.70 -7.88
N PHE A 99 -6.69 9.02 -6.81
CA PHE A 99 -7.00 8.11 -5.69
C PHE A 99 -7.43 6.70 -6.12
N TYR A 100 -8.51 6.61 -6.91
CA TYR A 100 -9.00 5.32 -7.38
C TYR A 100 -8.00 4.64 -8.31
N SER A 101 -7.34 5.38 -9.21
CA SER A 101 -6.36 4.80 -10.13
C SER A 101 -5.18 4.19 -9.39
N THR A 102 -4.65 4.88 -8.38
CA THR A 102 -3.55 4.39 -7.56
C THR A 102 -3.97 3.14 -6.79
N LEU A 103 -5.09 3.15 -6.08
CA LEU A 103 -5.51 1.97 -5.30
C LEU A 103 -5.81 0.76 -6.19
N VAL A 104 -6.52 0.98 -7.30
CA VAL A 104 -6.83 -0.11 -8.24
C VAL A 104 -5.56 -0.73 -8.81
N HIS A 105 -4.58 0.08 -9.18
CA HIS A 105 -3.28 -0.36 -9.68
C HIS A 105 -2.55 -1.24 -8.67
N GLU A 106 -2.40 -0.78 -7.43
CA GLU A 106 -1.69 -1.53 -6.39
C GLU A 106 -2.44 -2.80 -5.94
N ILE A 107 -3.77 -2.76 -5.93
CA ILE A 107 -4.60 -3.96 -5.66
C ILE A 107 -4.38 -5.01 -6.75
N MET A 108 -4.29 -4.61 -8.03
CA MET A 108 -3.97 -5.54 -9.11
C MET A 108 -2.58 -6.14 -8.93
N HIS A 109 -1.56 -5.34 -8.60
CA HIS A 109 -0.22 -5.87 -8.27
C HIS A 109 -0.27 -6.90 -7.15
N TYR A 110 -0.99 -6.63 -6.06
CA TYR A 110 -1.14 -7.58 -4.96
C TYR A 110 -1.66 -8.94 -5.45
N TYR A 111 -2.70 -8.92 -6.28
CA TYR A 111 -3.30 -10.14 -6.79
C TYR A 111 -2.42 -10.85 -7.82
N LEU A 112 -1.72 -10.13 -8.68
CA LEU A 112 -0.77 -10.74 -9.60
C LEU A 112 0.36 -11.43 -8.84
N GLU A 113 0.96 -10.76 -7.87
CA GLU A 113 2.03 -11.35 -7.03
C GLU A 113 1.56 -12.50 -6.14
N SER A 114 0.31 -12.48 -5.69
CA SER A 114 -0.20 -13.53 -4.79
C SER A 114 -0.52 -14.83 -5.54
N TYR A 115 -0.80 -14.76 -6.84
CA TYR A 115 -1.39 -15.87 -7.59
C TYR A 115 -0.57 -16.33 -8.80
N PHE A 116 0.35 -15.51 -9.28
CA PHE A 116 1.11 -15.76 -10.50
C PHE A 116 2.59 -15.46 -10.28
N ASP A 117 3.43 -15.97 -11.17
CA ASP A 117 4.88 -15.77 -11.17
C ASP A 117 5.26 -14.86 -12.34
N PHE A 118 4.65 -13.67 -12.40
CA PHE A 118 4.92 -12.66 -13.42
C PHE A 118 6.02 -11.73 -12.96
N SER A 119 6.92 -11.36 -13.87
CA SER A 119 7.89 -10.28 -13.63
C SER A 119 7.19 -8.93 -13.46
N GLU A 120 7.86 -7.96 -12.83
CA GLU A 120 7.33 -6.60 -12.63
C GLU A 120 6.91 -5.95 -13.96
N GLU A 121 7.69 -6.13 -15.03
CA GLU A 121 7.37 -5.63 -16.37
C GLU A 121 6.08 -6.27 -16.92
N GLU A 122 5.92 -7.58 -16.78
CA GLU A 122 4.70 -8.27 -17.21
C GLU A 122 3.47 -7.82 -16.41
N GLN A 123 3.64 -7.57 -15.11
CA GLN A 123 2.55 -7.07 -14.27
C GLN A 123 2.11 -5.67 -14.71
N GLU A 124 3.04 -4.77 -14.93
CA GLU A 124 2.77 -3.41 -15.43
C GLU A 124 2.07 -3.44 -16.81
N ASP A 125 2.55 -4.29 -17.73
CA ASP A 125 1.94 -4.49 -19.03
C ASP A 125 0.49 -5.00 -18.95
N ILE A 126 0.22 -5.95 -18.04
CA ILE A 126 -1.12 -6.46 -17.78
C ILE A 126 -2.00 -5.36 -17.21
N ILE A 127 -1.53 -4.67 -16.16
CA ILE A 127 -2.31 -3.66 -15.43
C ILE A 127 -2.65 -2.48 -16.34
N SER A 128 -1.74 -2.09 -17.24
CA SER A 128 -1.97 -1.02 -18.22
C SER A 128 -3.20 -1.26 -19.10
N GLN A 129 -3.58 -2.51 -19.35
CA GLN A 129 -4.76 -2.87 -20.16
C GLN A 129 -6.08 -2.54 -19.46
N PHE A 130 -6.07 -2.36 -18.13
CA PHE A 130 -7.25 -2.04 -17.33
C PHE A 130 -7.33 -0.57 -16.90
N ILE A 131 -6.20 0.14 -16.91
CA ILE A 131 -6.12 1.53 -16.44
C ILE A 131 -6.33 2.55 -17.58
N ASN A 132 -6.06 2.16 -18.82
CA ASN A 132 -6.19 2.99 -20.01
C ASN A 132 -7.62 3.11 -20.56
#